data_AF-A0A243WG85-F1
#
_entry.id   AF-A0A243WG85-F1
#
_cell.length_a   1.000
_cell.length_b   1.000
_cell.length_c   1.000
_cell.angle_alpha   90.00
_cell.angle_beta   90.00
_cell.angle_gamma   90.00
#
_symmetry.space_group_name_H-M   'P 1'
#
loop_
_entity.id
_entity.type
_entity.pdbx_description
1 polymer ?
#
loop_
_entity_poly.entity_id
_entity_poly.type
_entity_poly.pdbx_seq_one_letter_code
_entity_poly.pdbx_strand_id
1 'polypeptide(L)'
;MKFPVSLAKLLVLGLGLRVAAPQSSYAQTTDKKTAISVYGSTLQYHGDLGSEWFTRNKVEYGAGITLDRYLTKGLDLGLALSYGQLKFNADPPKNEQFYSDGKALRGFAADVVNVGLPLKLRLNNGTWALKEDAFFAPYLLVQPGVFLARTSRRFTDPAASTATAAVDLYAFDVMGAAGIKLQFSPGFAVFVQTGQHYPLTDRVDGVALPGSKRSDRYLQHMAGLAFSLGKVKDEDHDGVPDRKDKCAGTPQGVAVNSNGCPLDGDGDGVPDYQDKCPTEKGLATLEGCPDRDGDGITDSEDKCPELPGRIQRQGCPDTDGDGVIDPNDKCPRTPADTPVDANGCPLDRDGDGVPDRTDRCPDRPGSAANHGCPDVKARPRYGLPPGRPWPVTPAKPVLTPAGRVPVVPGRKLPLRRWPTGKAAPAKKWPAPKGVVPVKKSPVPLRKPVPKK
;
A
#
# COMPACT_ATOMS: atom_id res chain seq x y z
N MET A 1 5.33 -53.14 22.37
CA MET A 1 4.69 -53.18 21.03
C MET A 1 5.76 -53.42 19.97
N LYS A 2 5.48 -54.22 18.93
CA LYS A 2 6.29 -54.27 17.70
C LYS A 2 5.43 -53.75 16.55
N PHE A 3 5.80 -52.64 15.94
CA PHE A 3 5.17 -52.17 14.70
C PHE A 3 5.76 -52.96 13.52
N PRO A 4 4.97 -53.80 12.81
CA PRO A 4 5.40 -54.31 11.51
C PRO A 4 5.31 -53.17 10.49
N VAL A 5 6.29 -53.11 9.58
CA VAL A 5 6.54 -51.99 8.65
C VAL A 5 6.98 -50.70 9.37
N SER A 6 8.19 -50.22 9.02
CA SER A 6 8.66 -48.91 9.48
C SER A 6 7.85 -47.79 8.81
N LEU A 7 7.31 -46.89 9.63
CA LEU A 7 6.56 -45.70 9.21
C LEU A 7 7.31 -44.85 8.16
N ALA A 8 8.65 -44.89 8.20
CA ALA A 8 9.52 -44.22 7.22
C ALA A 8 9.25 -44.64 5.76
N LYS A 9 8.79 -45.87 5.49
CA LYS A 9 8.48 -46.31 4.10
C LYS A 9 7.18 -45.71 3.55
N LEU A 10 6.21 -45.38 4.41
CA LEU A 10 4.97 -44.72 4.00
C LEU A 10 5.18 -43.23 3.70
N LEU A 11 6.10 -42.57 4.43
CA LEU A 11 6.48 -41.17 4.18
C LEU A 11 7.16 -40.94 2.81
N VAL A 12 7.82 -41.96 2.24
CA VAL A 12 8.56 -41.84 0.97
C VAL A 12 7.64 -41.65 -0.25
N LEU A 13 6.39 -42.15 -0.23
CA LEU A 13 5.42 -41.87 -1.31
C LEU A 13 4.86 -40.43 -1.28
N GLY A 14 5.04 -39.68 -0.19
CA GLY A 14 4.52 -38.31 -0.05
C GLY A 14 5.25 -37.25 -0.88
N LEU A 15 6.46 -37.53 -1.37
CA LEU A 15 7.33 -36.52 -2.01
C LEU A 15 7.13 -36.35 -3.53
N GLY A 16 6.22 -37.11 -4.15
CA GLY A 16 6.08 -37.18 -5.61
C GLY A 16 5.21 -36.10 -6.26
N LEU A 17 4.32 -35.42 -5.52
CA LEU A 17 3.34 -34.51 -6.11
C LEU A 17 3.82 -33.05 -6.18
N ARG A 18 4.65 -32.73 -7.18
CA ARG A 18 4.78 -31.35 -7.67
C ARG A 18 3.49 -30.94 -8.38
N VAL A 19 2.48 -30.54 -7.61
CA VAL A 19 1.24 -29.98 -8.15
C VAL A 19 1.56 -28.63 -8.81
N ALA A 20 1.60 -28.63 -10.14
CA ALA A 20 1.69 -27.42 -10.96
C ALA A 20 0.36 -26.66 -10.96
N ALA A 21 -0.02 -26.11 -9.80
CA ALA A 21 -1.18 -25.24 -9.68
C ALA A 21 -0.89 -23.88 -10.36
N PRO A 22 -1.77 -23.36 -11.22
CA PRO A 22 -1.56 -22.07 -11.88
C PRO A 22 -1.53 -20.92 -10.86
N GLN A 23 -0.66 -19.93 -11.10
CA GLN A 23 -0.36 -18.85 -10.16
C GLN A 23 -1.40 -17.70 -10.16
N SER A 24 -2.64 -17.97 -9.76
CA SER A 24 -3.63 -16.89 -9.51
C SER A 24 -4.87 -17.35 -8.72
N SER A 25 -4.78 -17.41 -7.38
CA SER A 25 -5.94 -17.56 -6.46
C SER A 25 -5.59 -17.25 -4.98
N TYR A 26 -6.62 -17.05 -4.13
CA TYR A 26 -6.64 -16.15 -2.96
C TYR A 26 -7.72 -16.52 -1.89
N ALA A 27 -7.45 -16.72 -0.57
CA ALA A 27 -8.56 -16.65 0.42
C ALA A 27 -8.63 -17.48 1.74
N GLN A 28 -7.64 -18.17 2.33
CA GLN A 28 -7.70 -18.56 3.78
C GLN A 28 -7.13 -17.44 4.67
N THR A 29 -7.60 -16.22 4.42
CA THR A 29 -6.72 -15.05 4.21
C THR A 29 -5.81 -15.24 2.99
N THR A 30 -5.55 -14.15 2.28
CA THR A 30 -4.79 -14.14 1.01
C THR A 30 -3.32 -14.50 1.20
N ASP A 31 -2.83 -14.32 2.42
CA ASP A 31 -1.42 -14.19 2.75
C ASP A 31 -0.89 -15.47 3.42
N LYS A 32 -1.74 -16.17 4.17
CA LYS A 32 -1.40 -17.42 4.87
C LYS A 32 -1.91 -18.66 4.15
N LYS A 33 -1.21 -19.01 3.07
CA LYS A 33 -1.63 -20.05 2.10
C LYS A 33 -1.46 -21.51 2.56
N THR A 34 -1.04 -21.74 3.81
CA THR A 34 -0.88 -23.08 4.41
C THR A 34 -1.45 -23.05 5.83
N ALA A 35 -2.16 -24.10 6.25
CA ALA A 35 -2.57 -24.27 7.64
C ALA A 35 -2.29 -25.67 8.15
N ILE A 36 -1.81 -25.79 9.39
CA ILE A 36 -1.69 -27.06 10.11
C ILE A 36 -2.82 -27.13 11.11
N SER A 37 -3.63 -28.19 11.01
CA SER A 37 -4.73 -28.48 11.93
C SER A 37 -4.43 -29.74 12.72
N VAL A 38 -4.68 -29.72 14.03
CA VAL A 38 -4.57 -30.88 14.93
C VAL A 38 -5.89 -31.07 15.66
N TYR A 39 -6.35 -32.31 15.79
CA TYR A 39 -7.67 -32.59 16.36
C TYR A 39 -7.70 -33.89 17.17
N GLY A 40 -8.55 -33.88 18.20
CA GLY A 40 -9.12 -35.10 18.76
C GLY A 40 -10.40 -35.46 18.00
N SER A 41 -10.78 -36.73 18.02
CA SER A 41 -12.02 -37.18 17.40
C SER A 41 -12.67 -38.34 18.16
N THR A 42 -13.98 -38.44 18.03
CA THR A 42 -14.75 -39.63 18.42
C THR A 42 -15.23 -40.39 17.19
N LEU A 43 -15.30 -41.71 17.30
CA LEU A 43 -15.68 -42.62 16.21
C LEU A 43 -16.90 -43.46 16.63
N GLN A 44 -17.81 -43.72 15.68
CA GLN A 44 -19.00 -44.57 15.87
C GLN A 44 -19.23 -45.48 14.66
N TYR A 45 -19.18 -46.79 14.87
CA TYR A 45 -19.32 -47.81 13.83
C TYR A 45 -20.77 -48.05 13.39
N HIS A 46 -20.94 -48.46 12.13
CA HIS A 46 -22.15 -49.04 11.57
C HIS A 46 -21.80 -50.02 10.44
N GLY A 47 -22.28 -51.24 10.51
CA GLY A 47 -22.10 -52.25 9.46
C GLY A 47 -22.84 -53.54 9.82
N ASP A 48 -22.30 -54.70 9.46
CA ASP A 48 -23.03 -55.97 9.53
C ASP A 48 -23.28 -56.46 10.96
N LEU A 49 -22.39 -56.17 11.92
CA LEU A 49 -22.66 -56.36 13.36
C LEU A 49 -23.74 -55.40 13.92
N GLY A 50 -24.06 -54.33 13.18
CA GLY A 50 -25.07 -53.33 13.49
C GLY A 50 -24.50 -51.93 13.74
N SER A 51 -25.34 -51.06 14.31
CA SER A 51 -25.06 -49.62 14.48
C SER A 51 -24.75 -49.23 15.93
N GLU A 52 -23.82 -48.28 16.10
CA GLU A 52 -23.60 -47.50 17.34
C GLU A 52 -23.74 -45.98 17.09
N TRP A 53 -24.13 -45.56 15.88
CA TRP A 53 -24.36 -44.16 15.53
C TRP A 53 -25.32 -43.45 16.49
N PHE A 54 -24.95 -42.24 16.89
CA PHE A 54 -25.65 -41.36 17.82
C PHE A 54 -25.86 -41.92 19.24
N THR A 55 -25.30 -43.09 19.57
CA THR A 55 -25.33 -43.62 20.94
C THR A 55 -24.34 -42.84 21.82
N ARG A 56 -24.79 -42.38 23.00
CA ARG A 56 -23.98 -41.51 23.88
C ARG A 56 -22.98 -42.28 24.76
N ASN A 57 -23.25 -43.57 25.00
CA ASN A 57 -22.52 -44.39 25.98
C ASN A 57 -21.51 -45.34 25.32
N LYS A 58 -21.37 -45.31 23.99
CA LYS A 58 -20.33 -45.99 23.22
C LYS A 58 -19.65 -44.97 22.32
N VAL A 59 -18.44 -44.60 22.70
CA VAL A 59 -17.68 -43.52 22.08
C VAL A 59 -16.23 -43.96 22.05
N GLU A 60 -15.74 -44.30 20.87
CA GLU A 60 -14.34 -44.65 20.66
C GLU A 60 -13.55 -43.42 20.24
N TYR A 61 -12.23 -43.43 20.46
CA TYR A 61 -11.40 -42.22 20.33
C TYR A 61 -10.33 -42.35 19.23
N GLY A 62 -9.96 -41.20 18.70
CA GLY A 62 -8.85 -41.02 17.76
C GLY A 62 -8.32 -39.61 17.79
N ALA A 63 -7.26 -39.37 17.01
CA ALA A 63 -6.65 -38.07 16.81
C ALA A 63 -6.08 -37.97 15.39
N GLY A 64 -5.83 -36.75 14.92
CA GLY A 64 -5.23 -36.57 13.60
C GLY A 64 -4.60 -35.20 13.39
N ILE A 65 -3.93 -35.10 12.25
CA ILE A 65 -3.29 -33.90 11.74
C ILE A 65 -3.66 -33.71 10.27
N THR A 66 -3.93 -32.46 9.88
CA THR A 66 -4.20 -32.07 8.49
C THR A 66 -3.32 -30.90 8.11
N LEU A 67 -2.55 -31.05 7.03
CA LEU A 67 -1.85 -29.96 6.35
C LEU A 67 -2.75 -29.46 5.21
N ASP A 68 -3.54 -28.41 5.45
CA ASP A 68 -4.32 -27.74 4.41
C ASP A 68 -3.41 -26.81 3.60
N ARG A 69 -3.46 -26.88 2.26
CA ARG A 69 -2.94 -25.84 1.38
C ARG A 69 -4.10 -25.10 0.72
N TYR A 70 -3.95 -23.78 0.66
CA TYR A 70 -4.94 -22.91 0.07
C TYR A 70 -4.98 -22.99 -1.47
N LEU A 71 -6.18 -23.07 -2.06
CA LEU A 71 -6.39 -23.03 -3.52
C LEU A 71 -7.14 -21.78 -4.02
N THR A 72 -8.49 -21.73 -4.05
CA THR A 72 -9.26 -20.83 -4.98
C THR A 72 -9.77 -19.49 -4.39
N LYS A 73 -11.07 -19.37 -4.07
CA LYS A 73 -11.64 -18.43 -3.08
C LYS A 73 -12.46 -19.20 -2.03
N GLY A 74 -13.20 -20.20 -2.49
CA GLY A 74 -13.91 -21.17 -1.66
C GLY A 74 -13.34 -22.59 -1.64
N LEU A 75 -12.07 -22.84 -2.00
CA LEU A 75 -11.49 -24.19 -1.99
C LEU A 75 -10.12 -24.25 -1.32
N ASP A 76 -9.93 -25.22 -0.42
CA ASP A 76 -8.63 -25.69 0.06
C ASP A 76 -8.40 -27.16 -0.39
N LEU A 77 -7.14 -27.56 -0.53
CA LEU A 77 -6.70 -28.95 -0.73
C LEU A 77 -5.68 -29.29 0.36
N GLY A 78 -5.95 -30.32 1.16
CA GLY A 78 -5.03 -30.76 2.21
C GLY A 78 -4.47 -32.16 2.02
N LEU A 79 -3.62 -32.55 2.98
CA LEU A 79 -3.20 -33.91 3.28
C LEU A 79 -3.56 -34.20 4.74
N ALA A 80 -4.40 -35.20 4.98
CA ALA A 80 -4.84 -35.62 6.31
C ALA A 80 -4.23 -36.98 6.69
N LEU A 81 -3.83 -37.09 7.95
CA LEU A 81 -3.46 -38.34 8.62
C LEU A 81 -4.28 -38.44 9.92
N SER A 82 -5.07 -39.50 10.05
CA SER A 82 -5.79 -39.83 11.29
C SER A 82 -5.38 -41.20 11.82
N TYR A 83 -5.45 -41.36 13.13
CA TYR A 83 -5.44 -42.64 13.82
C TYR A 83 -6.64 -42.68 14.78
N GLY A 84 -7.32 -43.81 14.89
CA GLY A 84 -8.38 -44.00 15.85
C GLY A 84 -8.69 -45.47 16.06
N GLN A 85 -9.44 -45.76 17.12
CA GLN A 85 -9.96 -47.11 17.34
C GLN A 85 -11.44 -47.16 16.92
N LEU A 86 -11.84 -48.26 16.31
CA LEU A 86 -13.23 -48.70 16.25
C LEU A 86 -13.39 -49.89 17.19
N LYS A 87 -14.50 -49.97 17.90
CA LYS A 87 -14.92 -51.19 18.60
C LYS A 87 -16.39 -51.41 18.34
N PHE A 88 -16.80 -52.66 18.53
CA PHE A 88 -18.21 -53.03 18.64
C PHE A 88 -18.35 -54.13 19.69
N ASN A 89 -19.44 -54.10 20.45
CA ASN A 89 -19.79 -55.18 21.37
C ASN A 89 -21.17 -55.74 21.00
N ALA A 90 -21.16 -56.98 20.49
CA ALA A 90 -22.32 -57.78 20.10
C ALA A 90 -22.59 -58.84 21.18
N ASP A 91 -22.85 -58.38 22.40
CA ASP A 91 -23.12 -59.25 23.54
C ASP A 91 -24.47 -58.88 24.19
N PRO A 92 -25.50 -59.75 24.11
CA PRO A 92 -25.53 -61.00 23.34
C PRO A 92 -25.47 -60.77 21.82
N PRO A 93 -25.08 -61.77 21.01
CA PRO A 93 -25.11 -61.70 19.55
C PRO A 93 -26.54 -61.42 19.05
N LYS A 94 -26.69 -60.48 18.10
CA LYS A 94 -28.03 -59.95 17.75
C LYS A 94 -28.85 -60.84 16.79
N ASN A 95 -28.24 -61.86 16.17
CA ASN A 95 -28.89 -62.84 15.29
C ASN A 95 -28.00 -64.10 15.10
N GLU A 96 -28.52 -65.09 14.36
CA GLU A 96 -27.82 -66.34 14.01
C GLU A 96 -26.79 -66.21 12.87
N GLN A 97 -26.68 -65.04 12.23
CA GLN A 97 -25.72 -64.79 11.14
C GLN A 97 -24.32 -64.44 11.67
N PHE A 98 -24.17 -64.18 12.97
CA PHE A 98 -22.88 -63.92 13.63
C PHE A 98 -22.06 -65.19 13.95
N TYR A 99 -22.42 -66.34 13.36
CA TYR A 99 -21.64 -67.58 13.46
C TYR A 99 -20.64 -67.67 12.30
N SER A 100 -19.44 -67.10 12.48
CA SER A 100 -18.31 -67.40 11.58
C SER A 100 -17.74 -68.75 11.98
N ASP A 101 -17.66 -69.69 11.03
CA ASP A 101 -16.99 -70.99 11.21
C ASP A 101 -17.51 -71.77 12.44
N GLY A 102 -18.81 -71.64 12.73
CA GLY A 102 -19.49 -72.25 13.88
C GLY A 102 -19.28 -71.56 15.23
N LYS A 103 -18.60 -70.40 15.28
CA LYS A 103 -18.32 -69.65 16.52
C LYS A 103 -19.05 -68.31 16.56
N ALA A 104 -19.72 -68.03 17.68
CA ALA A 104 -20.48 -66.79 17.85
C ALA A 104 -19.54 -65.59 18.04
N LEU A 105 -19.57 -64.64 17.11
CA LEU A 105 -18.81 -63.40 17.17
C LEU A 105 -19.44 -62.42 18.17
N ARG A 106 -18.73 -62.11 19.26
CA ARG A 106 -19.13 -61.14 20.29
C ARG A 106 -18.74 -59.69 19.94
N GLY A 107 -18.12 -59.48 18.79
CA GLY A 107 -17.73 -58.17 18.27
C GLY A 107 -16.23 -58.05 17.98
N PHE A 108 -15.78 -56.83 17.69
CA PHE A 108 -14.41 -56.56 17.25
C PHE A 108 -13.79 -55.34 17.94
N ALA A 109 -12.49 -55.17 17.74
CA ALA A 109 -11.77 -53.91 17.91
C ALA A 109 -10.81 -53.76 16.71
N ALA A 110 -10.83 -52.61 16.04
CA ALA A 110 -9.95 -52.31 14.91
C ALA A 110 -9.15 -51.04 15.19
N ASP A 111 -7.82 -51.15 15.09
CA ASP A 111 -6.93 -49.99 15.07
C ASP A 111 -6.87 -49.45 13.64
N VAL A 112 -7.36 -48.24 13.42
CA VAL A 112 -7.58 -47.62 12.10
C VAL A 112 -6.61 -46.47 11.86
N VAL A 113 -6.07 -46.39 10.65
CA VAL A 113 -5.34 -45.23 10.10
C VAL A 113 -5.93 -44.84 8.75
N ASN A 114 -6.29 -43.57 8.57
CA ASN A 114 -6.61 -43.02 7.24
C ASN A 114 -5.49 -42.08 6.79
N VAL A 115 -5.14 -42.13 5.50
CA VAL A 115 -4.33 -41.11 4.83
C VAL A 115 -5.12 -40.61 3.62
N GLY A 116 -5.48 -39.33 3.61
CA GLY A 116 -6.42 -38.81 2.61
C GLY A 116 -6.11 -37.39 2.13
N LEU A 117 -6.75 -36.98 1.04
CA LEU A 117 -6.59 -35.68 0.39
C LEU A 117 -7.89 -34.86 0.52
N PRO A 118 -8.15 -34.19 1.66
CA PRO A 118 -9.36 -33.41 1.85
C PRO A 118 -9.45 -32.23 0.88
N LEU A 119 -10.51 -32.22 0.08
CA LEU A 119 -10.98 -31.09 -0.72
C LEU A 119 -12.05 -30.36 0.10
N LYS A 120 -11.77 -29.11 0.51
CA LYS A 120 -12.56 -28.36 1.49
C LYS A 120 -13.25 -27.17 0.82
N LEU A 121 -14.55 -27.28 0.57
CA LEU A 121 -15.40 -26.23 0.02
C LEU A 121 -15.82 -25.26 1.14
N ARG A 122 -15.26 -24.05 1.13
CA ARG A 122 -15.53 -23.00 2.11
C ARG A 122 -16.62 -22.03 1.66
N LEU A 123 -17.52 -21.71 2.59
CA LEU A 123 -18.64 -20.80 2.37
C LEU A 123 -18.30 -19.34 2.75
N ASN A 124 -17.24 -19.13 3.54
CA ASN A 124 -16.68 -17.80 3.81
C ASN A 124 -15.73 -17.35 2.66
N ASN A 125 -16.34 -17.15 1.48
CA ASN A 125 -15.66 -16.87 0.20
C ASN A 125 -15.90 -15.44 -0.33
N GLY A 126 -16.57 -14.59 0.44
CA GLY A 126 -16.79 -13.17 0.13
C GLY A 126 -17.79 -12.90 -1.01
N THR A 127 -18.31 -13.93 -1.69
CA THR A 127 -19.06 -13.74 -2.95
C THR A 127 -20.57 -13.91 -2.79
N TRP A 128 -21.05 -14.87 -1.97
CA TRP A 128 -22.49 -15.19 -1.92
C TRP A 128 -23.06 -15.63 -0.57
N ALA A 129 -22.23 -16.01 0.42
CA ALA A 129 -22.70 -16.46 1.72
C ALA A 129 -22.12 -15.66 2.89
N LEU A 130 -20.79 -15.66 3.08
CA LEU A 130 -20.12 -15.01 4.21
C LEU A 130 -18.82 -14.32 3.78
N LYS A 131 -18.43 -13.24 4.48
CA LYS A 131 -17.16 -12.52 4.25
C LYS A 131 -15.94 -13.43 4.45
N GLU A 132 -14.85 -13.17 3.73
CA GLU A 132 -13.62 -13.99 3.80
C GLU A 132 -12.95 -13.96 5.19
N ASP A 133 -13.15 -12.87 5.95
CA ASP A 133 -12.65 -12.63 7.31
C ASP A 133 -13.68 -12.93 8.41
N ALA A 134 -14.82 -13.54 8.08
CA ALA A 134 -15.87 -13.83 9.05
C ALA A 134 -15.39 -14.81 10.14
N PHE A 135 -15.60 -14.43 11.41
CA PHE A 135 -15.34 -15.27 12.59
C PHE A 135 -15.98 -16.66 12.47
N PHE A 136 -17.17 -16.75 11.89
CA PHE A 136 -17.88 -18.01 11.64
C PHE A 136 -17.67 -18.45 10.19
N ALA A 137 -16.92 -19.55 9.99
CA ALA A 137 -16.50 -20.05 8.69
C ALA A 137 -16.94 -21.51 8.47
N PRO A 138 -18.19 -21.75 8.01
CA PRO A 138 -18.70 -23.07 7.69
C PRO A 138 -18.13 -23.60 6.36
N TYR A 139 -17.98 -24.92 6.27
CA TYR A 139 -17.42 -25.60 5.11
C TYR A 139 -17.99 -27.02 4.92
N LEU A 140 -17.94 -27.50 3.68
CA LEU A 140 -18.14 -28.90 3.31
C LEU A 140 -16.80 -29.50 2.89
N LEU A 141 -16.66 -30.83 2.98
CA LEU A 141 -15.40 -31.51 2.71
C LEU A 141 -15.65 -32.89 2.11
N VAL A 142 -14.86 -33.23 1.08
CA VAL A 142 -14.75 -34.61 0.55
C VAL A 142 -13.28 -35.01 0.56
N GLN A 143 -12.98 -36.17 1.15
CA GLN A 143 -11.62 -36.68 1.32
C GLN A 143 -11.55 -38.12 0.77
N PRO A 144 -11.16 -38.32 -0.49
CA PRO A 144 -10.65 -39.61 -0.94
C PRO A 144 -9.33 -39.93 -0.23
N GLY A 145 -9.07 -41.20 0.03
CA GLY A 145 -7.85 -41.65 0.69
C GLY A 145 -7.67 -43.17 0.70
N VAL A 146 -6.67 -43.60 1.45
CA VAL A 146 -6.44 -45.00 1.83
C VAL A 146 -6.80 -45.21 3.28
N PHE A 147 -7.41 -46.35 3.56
CA PHE A 147 -7.80 -46.85 4.87
C PHE A 147 -6.97 -48.10 5.18
N LEU A 148 -6.33 -48.09 6.34
CA LEU A 148 -5.53 -49.19 6.88
C LEU A 148 -6.15 -49.57 8.21
N ALA A 149 -6.41 -50.85 8.44
CA ALA A 149 -6.92 -51.31 9.73
C ALA A 149 -6.27 -52.61 10.18
N ARG A 150 -6.10 -52.76 11.50
CA ARG A 150 -5.81 -54.04 12.15
C ARG A 150 -7.02 -54.46 12.98
N THR A 151 -7.83 -55.36 12.43
CA THR A 151 -9.09 -55.80 13.04
C THR A 151 -8.89 -57.07 13.85
N SER A 152 -9.15 -56.99 15.15
CA SER A 152 -9.16 -58.11 16.09
C SER A 152 -10.60 -58.49 16.45
N ARG A 153 -11.02 -59.70 16.05
CA ARG A 153 -12.36 -60.26 16.32
C ARG A 153 -12.36 -61.10 17.60
N ARG A 154 -13.41 -61.02 18.41
CA ARG A 154 -13.61 -61.78 19.66
C ARG A 154 -14.73 -62.82 19.49
N PHE A 155 -14.41 -64.10 19.55
CA PHE A 155 -15.35 -65.20 19.38
C PHE A 155 -15.59 -65.96 20.68
N THR A 156 -16.82 -66.41 20.92
CA THR A 156 -17.09 -67.50 21.87
C THR A 156 -16.92 -68.83 21.16
N ASP A 157 -15.98 -69.65 21.63
CA ASP A 157 -15.84 -71.04 21.22
C ASP A 157 -16.99 -71.89 21.84
N PRO A 158 -17.50 -72.94 21.17
CA PRO A 158 -18.41 -73.90 21.79
C PRO A 158 -17.85 -74.55 23.07
N ALA A 159 -16.53 -74.60 23.27
CA ALA A 159 -15.87 -74.97 24.53
C ALA A 159 -15.79 -73.83 25.58
N ALA A 160 -16.62 -72.78 25.44
CA ALA A 160 -16.71 -71.60 26.30
C ALA A 160 -15.43 -70.74 26.45
N SER A 161 -14.37 -71.01 25.70
CA SER A 161 -13.18 -70.17 25.65
C SER A 161 -13.36 -68.97 24.70
N THR A 162 -12.75 -67.83 25.03
CA THR A 162 -12.77 -66.64 24.16
C THR A 162 -11.54 -66.64 23.26
N ALA A 163 -11.76 -66.78 21.95
CA ALA A 163 -10.69 -66.75 20.95
C ALA A 163 -10.59 -65.37 20.29
N THR A 164 -9.36 -64.94 19.98
CA THR A 164 -9.07 -63.68 19.27
C THR A 164 -8.31 -63.94 17.98
N ALA A 165 -8.79 -63.42 16.86
CA ALA A 165 -8.10 -63.48 15.57
C ALA A 165 -7.92 -62.07 14.97
N ALA A 166 -6.69 -61.74 14.57
CA ALA A 166 -6.34 -60.45 13.99
C ALA A 166 -6.15 -60.55 12.46
N VAL A 167 -6.57 -59.52 11.73
CA VAL A 167 -6.43 -59.39 10.28
C VAL A 167 -5.97 -57.97 9.94
N ASP A 168 -4.98 -57.85 9.04
CA ASP A 168 -4.56 -56.56 8.47
C ASP A 168 -5.34 -56.29 7.17
N LEU A 169 -5.95 -55.10 7.09
CA LEU A 169 -6.89 -54.69 6.04
C LEU A 169 -6.43 -53.41 5.36
N TYR A 170 -6.54 -53.40 4.03
CA TYR A 170 -6.15 -52.29 3.15
C TYR A 170 -7.30 -52.01 2.19
N ALA A 171 -7.79 -50.76 2.18
CA ALA A 171 -8.88 -50.33 1.30
C ALA A 171 -8.67 -48.89 0.82
N PHE A 172 -9.39 -48.50 -0.23
CA PHE A 172 -9.67 -47.09 -0.50
C PHE A 172 -10.85 -46.64 0.38
N ASP A 173 -10.87 -45.37 0.73
CA ASP A 173 -11.91 -44.74 1.56
C ASP A 173 -12.29 -43.37 0.97
N VAL A 174 -13.52 -42.94 1.23
CA VAL A 174 -14.01 -41.61 0.91
C VAL A 174 -14.79 -41.08 2.12
N MET A 175 -14.24 -40.09 2.82
CA MET A 175 -15.00 -39.36 3.83
C MET A 175 -15.77 -38.20 3.19
N GLY A 176 -17.07 -38.12 3.46
CA GLY A 176 -17.87 -36.89 3.27
C GLY A 176 -18.09 -36.22 4.62
N ALA A 177 -17.89 -34.91 4.73
CA ALA A 177 -18.00 -34.18 5.99
C ALA A 177 -18.53 -32.75 5.85
N ALA A 178 -19.08 -32.23 6.95
CA ALA A 178 -19.43 -30.82 7.14
C ALA A 178 -18.78 -30.30 8.43
N GLY A 179 -18.37 -29.04 8.45
CA GLY A 179 -17.70 -28.46 9.62
C GLY A 179 -17.81 -26.94 9.71
N ILE A 180 -17.41 -26.42 10.86
CA ILE A 180 -17.41 -25.01 11.21
C ILE A 180 -16.03 -24.69 11.78
N LYS A 181 -15.35 -23.71 11.18
CA LYS A 181 -14.13 -23.09 11.71
C LYS A 181 -14.51 -21.76 12.40
N LEU A 182 -14.02 -21.55 13.61
CA LEU A 182 -14.19 -20.33 14.42
C LEU A 182 -12.87 -19.57 14.45
N GLN A 183 -12.81 -18.42 13.78
CA GLN A 183 -11.58 -17.77 13.37
C GLN A 183 -11.23 -16.59 14.29
N PHE A 184 -10.47 -16.87 15.36
CA PHE A 184 -10.09 -15.91 16.39
C PHE A 184 -8.99 -14.93 15.94
N SER A 185 -8.13 -15.32 15.00
CA SER A 185 -7.16 -14.42 14.37
C SER A 185 -6.77 -14.89 12.96
N PRO A 186 -6.05 -14.07 12.17
CA PRO A 186 -5.46 -14.51 10.90
C PRO A 186 -4.46 -15.67 11.03
N GLY A 187 -4.01 -16.02 12.24
CA GLY A 187 -3.11 -17.15 12.51
C GLY A 187 -3.74 -18.33 13.26
N PHE A 188 -4.90 -18.17 13.88
CA PHE A 188 -5.45 -19.16 14.81
C PHE A 188 -6.98 -19.28 14.70
N ALA A 189 -7.45 -20.52 14.65
CA ALA A 189 -8.86 -20.87 14.67
C ALA A 189 -9.09 -22.18 15.46
N VAL A 190 -10.30 -22.34 15.98
CA VAL A 190 -10.82 -23.63 16.46
C VAL A 190 -11.72 -24.21 15.37
N PHE A 191 -11.89 -25.53 15.28
CA PHE A 191 -12.89 -26.11 14.38
C PHE A 191 -13.60 -27.31 15.01
N VAL A 192 -14.84 -27.53 14.55
CA VAL A 192 -15.64 -28.73 14.81
C VAL A 192 -16.11 -29.27 13.47
N GLN A 193 -15.99 -30.58 13.25
CA GLN A 193 -16.37 -31.24 12.00
C GLN A 193 -17.09 -32.55 12.32
N THR A 194 -18.09 -32.89 11.52
CA THR A 194 -18.69 -34.23 11.52
C THR A 194 -18.56 -34.83 10.12
N GLY A 195 -17.97 -36.02 10.06
CA GLY A 195 -17.75 -36.76 8.82
C GLY A 195 -18.27 -38.18 8.90
N GLN A 196 -18.49 -38.78 7.73
CA GLN A 196 -18.78 -40.19 7.57
C GLN A 196 -17.80 -40.78 6.58
N HIS A 197 -17.10 -41.84 7.01
CA HIS A 197 -16.20 -42.61 6.17
C HIS A 197 -16.95 -43.71 5.43
N TYR A 198 -16.48 -43.99 4.21
CA TYR A 198 -16.98 -45.05 3.34
C TYR A 198 -15.79 -45.88 2.84
N PRO A 199 -15.20 -46.75 3.69
CA PRO A 199 -14.25 -47.74 3.24
C PRO A 199 -14.87 -48.61 2.13
N LEU A 200 -14.14 -48.80 1.03
CA LEU A 200 -14.59 -49.61 -0.11
C LEU A 200 -14.36 -51.11 0.13
N THR A 201 -14.75 -51.57 1.32
CA THR A 201 -14.60 -52.94 1.81
C THR A 201 -15.76 -53.29 2.76
N ASP A 202 -15.99 -54.59 2.93
CA ASP A 202 -17.03 -55.23 3.75
C ASP A 202 -16.40 -56.12 4.83
N ARG A 203 -15.28 -55.67 5.42
CA ARG A 203 -14.42 -56.46 6.32
C ARG A 203 -13.74 -55.66 7.43
N VAL A 204 -14.20 -54.45 7.72
CA VAL A 204 -13.67 -53.60 8.82
C VAL A 204 -13.91 -54.27 10.17
N ASP A 205 -15.07 -54.92 10.35
CA ASP A 205 -15.32 -55.82 11.49
C ASP A 205 -14.73 -57.24 11.30
N GLY A 206 -14.44 -57.59 10.05
CA GLY A 206 -13.91 -58.88 9.60
C GLY A 206 -14.99 -59.92 9.25
N VAL A 207 -16.20 -59.49 8.88
CA VAL A 207 -17.31 -60.33 8.39
C VAL A 207 -17.86 -59.74 7.08
N ALA A 208 -17.90 -60.54 6.01
CA ALA A 208 -18.51 -60.15 4.73
C ALA A 208 -19.70 -61.05 4.41
N LEU A 209 -20.93 -60.55 4.55
CA LEU A 209 -22.13 -61.34 4.29
C LEU A 209 -22.55 -61.31 2.80
N PRO A 210 -23.07 -62.41 2.22
CA PRO A 210 -23.58 -62.42 0.85
C PRO A 210 -24.71 -61.41 0.63
N GLY A 211 -24.38 -60.25 0.05
CA GLY A 211 -25.31 -59.17 -0.27
C GLY A 211 -25.01 -57.84 0.40
N SER A 212 -24.29 -57.82 1.54
CA SER A 212 -24.04 -56.61 2.35
C SER A 212 -22.91 -55.71 1.83
N LYS A 213 -22.75 -55.61 0.51
CA LYS A 213 -21.61 -54.92 -0.13
C LYS A 213 -21.51 -53.46 0.32
N ARG A 214 -20.41 -53.11 1.01
CA ARG A 214 -20.12 -51.78 1.58
C ARG A 214 -21.09 -51.38 2.72
N SER A 215 -21.42 -52.34 3.59
CA SER A 215 -22.13 -52.11 4.84
C SER A 215 -21.29 -51.28 5.82
N ASP A 216 -20.04 -51.70 6.06
CA ASP A 216 -19.10 -51.08 7.00
C ASP A 216 -18.79 -49.61 6.71
N ARG A 217 -19.18 -48.76 7.67
CA ARG A 217 -19.00 -47.30 7.69
C ARG A 217 -18.77 -46.85 9.13
N TYR A 218 -18.28 -45.63 9.30
CA TYR A 218 -18.26 -45.00 10.62
C TYR A 218 -18.44 -43.49 10.52
N LEU A 219 -19.06 -42.92 11.54
CA LEU A 219 -19.02 -41.48 11.78
C LEU A 219 -17.72 -41.15 12.50
N GLN A 220 -17.12 -40.01 12.15
CA GLN A 220 -16.04 -39.39 12.90
C GLN A 220 -16.43 -37.94 13.22
N HIS A 221 -16.56 -37.63 14.51
CA HIS A 221 -16.77 -36.26 14.98
C HIS A 221 -15.42 -35.72 15.48
N MET A 222 -14.96 -34.60 14.94
CA MET A 222 -13.65 -34.01 15.22
C MET A 222 -13.81 -32.66 15.92
N ALA A 223 -12.94 -32.38 16.89
CA ALA A 223 -12.76 -31.05 17.46
C ALA A 223 -11.26 -30.74 17.56
N GLY A 224 -10.84 -29.56 17.10
CA GLY A 224 -9.43 -29.28 16.95
C GLY A 224 -9.05 -27.81 16.79
N LEU A 225 -7.75 -27.59 16.70
CA LEU A 225 -7.10 -26.29 16.52
C LEU A 225 -6.52 -26.22 15.10
N ALA A 226 -6.58 -25.07 14.47
CA ALA A 226 -6.03 -24.80 13.15
C ALA A 226 -5.14 -23.55 13.20
N PHE A 227 -3.88 -23.72 12.78
CA PHE A 227 -2.84 -22.70 12.78
C PHE A 227 -2.48 -22.32 11.35
N SER A 228 -2.82 -21.10 10.94
CA SER A 228 -2.51 -20.58 9.59
C SER A 228 -1.10 -20.00 9.56
N LEU A 229 -0.28 -20.56 8.67
CA LEU A 229 1.15 -20.28 8.49
C LEU A 229 1.39 -19.38 7.27
N GLY A 230 2.37 -18.49 7.41
CA GLY A 230 2.74 -17.47 6.42
C GLY A 230 2.93 -16.12 7.09
N LYS A 231 3.82 -15.30 6.53
CA LYS A 231 3.84 -13.85 6.79
C LYS A 231 2.71 -13.21 5.99
N VAL A 232 2.18 -12.10 6.51
CA VAL A 232 1.32 -11.23 5.70
C VAL A 232 2.21 -10.51 4.69
N LYS A 233 1.70 -10.23 3.47
CA LYS A 233 2.43 -9.43 2.50
C LYS A 233 2.19 -7.94 2.79
N ASP A 234 3.29 -7.22 2.69
CA ASP A 234 3.56 -5.84 3.03
C ASP A 234 4.78 -5.55 2.12
N GLU A 235 4.66 -4.63 1.16
CA GLU A 235 5.63 -4.48 0.04
C GLU A 235 6.67 -3.38 0.26
N ASP A 236 6.29 -2.33 0.97
CA ASP A 236 7.08 -1.12 1.26
C ASP A 236 7.58 -1.05 2.71
N HIS A 237 7.06 -1.92 3.60
CA HIS A 237 7.53 -2.12 4.97
C HIS A 237 7.23 -0.97 5.92
N ASP A 238 6.09 -0.30 5.71
CA ASP A 238 5.47 0.66 6.62
C ASP A 238 4.79 -0.01 7.85
N GLY A 239 4.47 -1.30 7.74
CA GLY A 239 3.78 -2.11 8.76
C GLY A 239 2.28 -2.33 8.52
N VAL A 240 1.73 -1.82 7.41
CA VAL A 240 0.34 -2.00 6.98
C VAL A 240 0.29 -2.96 5.77
N PRO A 241 -0.33 -4.15 5.92
CA PRO A 241 -0.46 -5.11 4.81
C PRO A 241 -1.06 -4.56 3.51
N ASP A 242 -0.59 -5.01 2.34
CA ASP A 242 -1.03 -4.55 1.00
C ASP A 242 -2.58 -4.50 0.84
N ARG A 243 -3.28 -5.40 1.54
CA ARG A 243 -4.74 -5.58 1.48
C ARG A 243 -5.53 -4.62 2.37
N LYS A 244 -4.84 -3.74 3.08
CA LYS A 244 -5.36 -2.69 3.98
C LYS A 244 -4.76 -1.33 3.65
N ASP A 245 -3.51 -1.33 3.20
CA ASP A 245 -2.85 -0.18 2.63
C ASP A 245 -3.66 0.43 1.46
N LYS A 246 -3.56 1.75 1.32
CA LYS A 246 -4.15 2.58 0.27
C LYS A 246 -3.10 3.47 -0.43
N CYS A 247 -1.87 3.51 0.08
CA CYS A 247 -0.80 4.44 -0.26
C CYS A 247 0.53 3.69 -0.52
N ALA A 248 0.43 2.55 -1.21
CA ALA A 248 1.54 1.67 -1.57
C ALA A 248 2.76 2.40 -2.12
N GLY A 249 3.92 2.11 -1.54
CA GLY A 249 5.19 2.78 -1.78
C GLY A 249 5.56 3.80 -0.70
N THR A 250 4.95 3.75 0.49
CA THR A 250 5.31 4.65 1.59
C THR A 250 6.71 4.31 2.11
N PRO A 251 7.65 5.27 2.22
CA PRO A 251 9.02 4.97 2.60
C PRO A 251 9.13 4.31 3.98
N GLN A 252 9.84 3.17 4.07
CA GLN A 252 10.04 2.44 5.31
C GLN A 252 10.54 3.35 6.45
N GLY A 253 9.80 3.38 7.55
CA GLY A 253 10.11 4.19 8.74
C GLY A 253 9.38 5.54 8.81
N VAL A 254 8.65 5.95 7.77
CA VAL A 254 7.66 7.04 7.85
C VAL A 254 6.52 6.63 8.79
N ALA A 255 6.02 7.58 9.59
CA ALA A 255 4.85 7.36 10.41
C ALA A 255 3.58 7.30 9.53
N VAL A 256 2.81 6.21 9.67
CA VAL A 256 1.60 5.96 8.88
C VAL A 256 0.36 5.81 9.74
N ASN A 257 -0.79 6.18 9.17
CA ASN A 257 -2.10 5.88 9.75
C ASN A 257 -2.55 4.45 9.42
N SER A 258 -3.71 4.04 9.94
CA SER A 258 -4.23 2.66 9.82
C SER A 258 -4.59 2.19 8.40
N ASN A 259 -4.35 3.02 7.38
CA ASN A 259 -4.53 2.74 5.95
C ASN A 259 -3.21 2.76 5.15
N GLY A 260 -2.04 2.75 5.81
CA GLY A 260 -0.72 2.76 5.17
C GLY A 260 -0.31 4.09 4.51
N CYS A 261 -1.16 5.12 4.66
CA CYS A 261 -0.84 6.46 4.22
C CYS A 261 -0.03 7.19 5.29
N PRO A 262 0.96 8.03 4.91
CA PRO A 262 1.67 8.91 5.82
C PRO A 262 0.74 9.77 6.70
N LEU A 263 1.31 10.29 7.78
CA LEU A 263 0.67 11.37 8.54
C LEU A 263 0.84 12.71 7.80
N ASP A 264 -0.17 13.55 8.00
CA ASP A 264 -0.39 14.90 7.47
C ASP A 264 -1.14 15.62 8.60
N GLY A 265 -0.38 16.36 9.41
CA GLY A 265 -0.74 16.77 10.77
C GLY A 265 -1.74 17.90 10.84
N ASP A 266 -1.65 18.86 9.90
CA ASP A 266 -2.62 19.94 9.77
C ASP A 266 -3.64 19.70 8.64
N GLY A 267 -3.30 18.92 7.59
CA GLY A 267 -4.16 18.62 6.44
C GLY A 267 -3.99 19.55 5.22
N ASP A 268 -2.80 20.10 4.92
CA ASP A 268 -2.55 20.87 3.69
C ASP A 268 -2.33 19.98 2.46
N GLY A 269 -1.91 18.72 2.68
CA GLY A 269 -1.63 17.72 1.65
C GLY A 269 -0.15 17.37 1.45
N VAL A 270 0.77 18.03 2.15
CA VAL A 270 2.18 17.65 2.31
C VAL A 270 2.30 16.74 3.54
N PRO A 271 2.91 15.54 3.44
CA PRO A 271 3.11 14.68 4.61
C PRO A 271 4.12 15.23 5.61
N ASP A 272 3.94 14.96 6.91
CA ASP A 272 4.79 15.40 8.04
C ASP A 272 6.31 15.18 7.86
N TYR A 273 6.70 14.22 7.01
CA TYR A 273 8.09 13.84 6.75
C TYR A 273 8.72 14.54 5.53
N GLN A 274 7.93 15.32 4.80
CA GLN A 274 8.33 16.19 3.68
C GLN A 274 8.05 17.67 3.98
N ASP A 275 7.27 17.95 5.01
CA ASP A 275 6.84 19.26 5.45
C ASP A 275 7.88 19.93 6.38
N LYS A 276 8.15 21.22 6.17
CA LYS A 276 8.97 22.09 7.04
C LYS A 276 8.17 22.74 8.17
N CYS A 277 6.86 22.89 8.01
CA CYS A 277 5.93 23.57 8.90
C CYS A 277 4.72 22.69 9.31
N PRO A 278 4.91 21.45 9.83
CA PRO A 278 3.87 20.41 10.05
C PRO A 278 2.82 20.68 11.14
N THR A 279 2.51 21.95 11.39
CA THR A 279 1.44 22.45 12.26
C THR A 279 0.72 23.67 11.68
N GLU A 280 1.17 24.24 10.55
CA GLU A 280 0.70 25.50 9.97
C GLU A 280 0.59 25.41 8.45
N LYS A 281 -0.63 25.06 7.97
CA LYS A 281 -1.00 24.87 6.56
C LYS A 281 -0.31 25.82 5.58
N GLY A 282 0.40 25.27 4.61
CA GLY A 282 1.07 26.05 3.60
C GLY A 282 0.76 25.65 2.17
N LEU A 283 1.80 25.75 1.34
CA LEU A 283 1.79 25.39 -0.06
C LEU A 283 2.80 24.30 -0.32
N ALA A 284 2.41 23.26 -1.07
CA ALA A 284 3.32 22.20 -1.51
C ALA A 284 4.48 22.70 -2.40
N THR A 285 4.42 23.92 -2.95
CA THR A 285 5.53 24.59 -3.64
C THR A 285 6.56 25.21 -2.69
N LEU A 286 6.21 25.38 -1.42
CA LEU A 286 7.03 25.95 -0.34
C LEU A 286 7.31 24.90 0.76
N GLU A 287 7.26 23.62 0.40
CA GLU A 287 7.52 22.48 1.30
C GLU A 287 6.62 22.49 2.56
N GLY A 288 5.34 22.85 2.38
CA GLY A 288 4.31 22.82 3.43
C GLY A 288 4.23 24.09 4.30
N CYS A 289 5.14 25.05 4.11
CA CYS A 289 5.12 26.31 4.85
C CYS A 289 4.15 27.37 4.29
N PRO A 290 3.56 28.22 5.17
CA PRO A 290 2.62 29.26 4.78
C PRO A 290 3.30 30.43 4.06
N ASP A 291 2.52 31.05 3.19
CA ASP A 291 2.76 32.28 2.43
C ASP A 291 1.43 33.03 2.44
N ARG A 292 1.33 34.03 3.32
CA ARG A 292 0.04 34.66 3.69
C ARG A 292 -0.48 35.66 2.67
N ASP A 293 0.41 36.31 1.92
CA ASP A 293 0.06 37.36 0.96
C ASP A 293 0.25 36.97 -0.52
N GLY A 294 0.97 35.87 -0.80
CA GLY A 294 1.12 35.28 -2.13
C GLY A 294 2.29 35.83 -2.94
N ASP A 295 3.28 36.47 -2.30
CA ASP A 295 4.55 36.91 -2.91
C ASP A 295 5.41 35.72 -3.41
N GLY A 296 5.33 34.57 -2.73
CA GLY A 296 6.13 33.38 -3.01
C GLY A 296 7.31 33.15 -2.07
N ILE A 297 7.41 33.91 -0.97
CA ILE A 297 8.32 33.71 0.16
C ILE A 297 7.50 33.13 1.34
N THR A 298 8.13 32.31 2.20
CA THR A 298 7.41 31.81 3.39
C THR A 298 7.31 32.88 4.47
N ASP A 299 6.23 32.85 5.27
CA ASP A 299 6.03 33.72 6.43
C ASP A 299 7.23 33.75 7.42
N SER A 300 8.07 32.71 7.39
CA SER A 300 9.26 32.55 8.24
C SER A 300 10.54 33.21 7.70
N GLU A 301 10.59 33.49 6.39
CA GLU A 301 11.71 34.15 5.70
C GLU A 301 11.36 35.59 5.25
N ASP A 302 10.06 35.92 5.27
CA ASP A 302 9.52 37.23 4.91
C ASP A 302 9.66 38.27 6.05
N LYS A 303 9.90 39.54 5.69
CA LYS A 303 9.93 40.68 6.63
C LYS A 303 8.58 41.39 6.78
N CYS A 304 7.66 41.17 5.87
CA CYS A 304 6.35 41.81 5.79
C CYS A 304 5.23 40.78 5.43
N PRO A 305 4.99 39.72 6.23
CA PRO A 305 4.15 38.53 5.85
C PRO A 305 2.63 38.76 5.70
N GLU A 306 2.21 39.98 5.37
CA GLU A 306 0.83 40.43 5.19
C GLU A 306 0.73 41.48 4.05
N LEU A 307 1.82 41.71 3.29
CA LEU A 307 2.00 42.79 2.32
C LEU A 307 2.97 42.33 1.20
N PRO A 308 2.46 41.88 0.04
CA PRO A 308 3.27 41.18 -0.95
C PRO A 308 4.24 42.12 -1.66
N GLY A 309 5.49 41.70 -1.84
CA GLY A 309 6.56 42.57 -2.33
C GLY A 309 7.46 41.89 -3.35
N ARG A 310 8.75 41.78 -3.00
CA ARG A 310 9.78 41.16 -3.87
C ARG A 310 10.88 40.50 -3.05
N ILE A 311 11.42 39.41 -3.57
CA ILE A 311 12.60 38.72 -3.01
C ILE A 311 13.85 39.61 -2.86
N GLN A 312 14.04 40.65 -3.70
CA GLN A 312 15.14 41.62 -3.52
C GLN A 312 14.95 42.54 -2.29
N ARG A 313 13.73 42.64 -1.76
CA ARG A 313 13.34 43.39 -0.56
C ARG A 313 13.01 42.49 0.63
N GLN A 314 13.18 41.17 0.48
CA GLN A 314 12.79 40.15 1.47
C GLN A 314 11.29 40.20 1.78
N GLY A 315 10.46 40.20 0.74
CA GLY A 315 9.00 40.15 0.82
C GLY A 315 8.30 41.49 1.01
N CYS A 316 8.99 42.50 1.54
CA CYS A 316 8.39 43.82 1.71
C CYS A 316 8.16 44.60 0.39
N PRO A 317 7.08 45.40 0.30
CA PRO A 317 6.85 46.32 -0.79
C PRO A 317 7.76 47.56 -0.72
N ASP A 318 7.88 48.21 -1.88
CA ASP A 318 8.75 49.33 -2.20
C ASP A 318 8.04 50.06 -3.36
N THR A 319 7.15 50.99 -2.98
CA THR A 319 6.07 51.50 -3.86
C THR A 319 6.54 52.58 -4.83
N ASP A 320 7.50 53.44 -4.46
CA ASP A 320 8.04 54.49 -5.34
C ASP A 320 9.43 54.16 -5.94
N GLY A 321 10.11 53.13 -5.42
CA GLY A 321 11.34 52.59 -6.00
C GLY A 321 12.62 53.30 -5.53
N ASP A 322 12.61 54.03 -4.41
CA ASP A 322 13.73 54.88 -4.00
C ASP A 322 14.95 54.09 -3.45
N GLY A 323 14.73 52.98 -2.74
CA GLY A 323 15.76 52.35 -1.91
C GLY A 323 15.25 51.69 -0.63
N VAL A 324 14.14 52.17 -0.07
CA VAL A 324 13.57 51.82 1.24
C VAL A 324 12.26 51.04 1.05
N ILE A 325 11.82 50.31 2.08
CA ILE A 325 10.57 49.55 2.06
C ILE A 325 9.44 50.36 2.70
N ASP A 326 8.21 50.23 2.20
CA ASP A 326 7.07 51.06 2.62
C ASP A 326 6.86 51.16 4.16
N PRO A 327 7.10 50.10 4.98
CA PRO A 327 6.96 50.21 6.44
C PRO A 327 8.05 51.02 7.16
N ASN A 328 9.19 51.25 6.50
CA ASN A 328 10.31 52.04 7.03
C ASN A 328 10.39 53.46 6.43
N ASP A 329 9.70 53.68 5.31
CA ASP A 329 9.69 54.94 4.59
C ASP A 329 8.74 55.97 5.23
N LYS A 330 9.16 57.24 5.23
CA LYS A 330 8.44 58.41 5.73
C LYS A 330 8.09 59.41 4.63
N CYS A 331 8.59 59.19 3.41
CA CYS A 331 8.49 60.06 2.25
C CYS A 331 8.00 59.29 0.99
N PRO A 332 6.81 58.62 1.01
CA PRO A 332 6.35 57.63 0.00
C PRO A 332 5.89 58.20 -1.35
N ARG A 333 6.67 59.15 -1.87
CA ARG A 333 6.62 59.75 -3.21
C ARG A 333 8.02 60.21 -3.65
N THR A 334 9.09 59.67 -3.07
CA THR A 334 10.45 59.98 -3.49
C THR A 334 10.67 59.37 -4.87
N PRO A 335 11.07 60.16 -5.89
CA PRO A 335 11.30 59.59 -7.21
C PRO A 335 12.45 58.58 -7.17
N ALA A 336 12.28 57.41 -7.79
CA ALA A 336 13.36 56.45 -8.02
C ALA A 336 14.66 57.11 -8.54
N ASP A 337 15.79 56.49 -8.20
CA ASP A 337 17.15 57.02 -8.39
C ASP A 337 17.45 58.35 -7.65
N THR A 338 16.60 58.80 -6.71
CA THR A 338 16.96 59.88 -5.78
C THR A 338 17.85 59.34 -4.65
N PRO A 339 18.97 59.98 -4.31
CA PRO A 339 19.69 59.67 -3.08
C PRO A 339 18.83 60.00 -1.85
N VAL A 340 18.59 58.98 -1.02
CA VAL A 340 17.75 59.07 0.19
C VAL A 340 18.51 58.70 1.45
N ASP A 341 17.95 59.10 2.59
CA ASP A 341 18.40 58.67 3.91
C ASP A 341 17.82 57.29 4.29
N ALA A 342 18.04 56.87 5.54
CA ALA A 342 17.53 55.59 6.06
C ALA A 342 16.00 55.56 6.30
N ASN A 343 15.27 56.62 5.94
CA ASN A 343 13.83 56.78 6.11
C ASN A 343 13.11 57.07 4.78
N GLY A 344 13.77 56.86 3.63
CA GLY A 344 13.24 57.10 2.28
C GLY A 344 13.07 58.58 1.91
N CYS A 345 13.58 59.49 2.76
CA CYS A 345 13.48 60.91 2.50
C CYS A 345 14.67 61.41 1.68
N PRO A 346 14.46 62.28 0.67
CA PRO A 346 15.53 62.85 -0.14
C PRO A 346 16.57 63.55 0.74
N LEU A 347 17.85 63.38 0.42
CA LEU A 347 18.91 64.08 1.14
C LEU A 347 18.73 65.62 1.02
N ASP A 348 18.72 66.28 2.18
CA ASP A 348 18.86 67.71 2.39
C ASP A 348 20.00 67.88 3.40
N ARG A 349 21.17 68.29 2.93
CA ARG A 349 22.41 68.29 3.71
C ARG A 349 22.55 69.47 4.65
N ASP A 350 21.96 70.61 4.32
CA ASP A 350 22.13 71.86 5.07
C ASP A 350 20.89 72.29 5.86
N GLY A 351 19.73 71.70 5.56
CA GLY A 351 18.50 71.81 6.32
C GLY A 351 17.61 73.00 5.95
N ASP A 352 17.76 73.58 4.74
CA ASP A 352 16.91 74.68 4.28
C ASP A 352 15.52 74.26 3.75
N GLY A 353 15.32 72.95 3.51
CA GLY A 353 14.08 72.38 2.99
C GLY A 353 14.04 72.18 1.47
N VAL A 354 15.15 72.44 0.75
CA VAL A 354 15.32 72.11 -0.67
C VAL A 354 16.28 70.91 -0.81
N PRO A 355 15.81 69.73 -1.26
CA PRO A 355 16.68 68.56 -1.40
C PRO A 355 17.91 68.78 -2.31
N ASP A 356 19.03 68.13 -1.99
CA ASP A 356 20.33 68.14 -2.69
C ASP A 356 20.20 67.97 -4.22
N ARG A 357 19.21 67.18 -4.69
CA ARG A 357 18.91 66.91 -6.11
C ARG A 357 18.34 68.13 -6.85
N THR A 358 17.81 69.11 -6.13
CA THR A 358 17.10 70.30 -6.64
C THR A 358 17.70 71.62 -6.22
N ASP A 359 18.51 71.63 -5.17
CA ASP A 359 19.29 72.78 -4.73
C ASP A 359 20.48 73.07 -5.67
N ARG A 360 20.83 74.35 -5.78
CA ARG A 360 22.02 74.87 -6.48
C ARG A 360 23.21 75.13 -5.54
N CYS A 361 23.03 75.04 -4.23
CA CYS A 361 24.02 75.36 -3.21
C CYS A 361 24.17 74.31 -2.06
N PRO A 362 24.30 72.97 -2.30
CA PRO A 362 23.95 71.87 -1.33
C PRO A 362 24.85 71.66 -0.10
N ASP A 363 25.42 72.74 0.42
CA ASP A 363 26.24 72.84 1.63
C ASP A 363 26.03 74.23 2.31
N ARG A 364 24.98 75.00 1.97
CA ARG A 364 24.76 76.42 2.36
C ARG A 364 23.27 76.86 2.30
N PRO A 365 22.57 76.95 3.46
CA PRO A 365 21.13 77.21 3.50
C PRO A 365 20.71 78.53 2.85
N GLY A 366 19.63 78.51 2.07
CA GLY A 366 19.10 79.65 1.36
C GLY A 366 17.59 79.75 1.44
N SER A 367 16.93 79.72 0.27
CA SER A 367 15.47 79.65 0.20
C SER A 367 15.00 78.90 -1.04
N ALA A 368 13.87 78.21 -0.92
CA ALA A 368 13.19 77.57 -2.06
C ALA A 368 12.90 78.52 -3.23
N ALA A 369 12.69 79.82 -2.95
CA ALA A 369 12.47 80.85 -3.97
C ALA A 369 13.74 81.16 -4.80
N ASN A 370 14.94 80.90 -4.26
CA ASN A 370 16.23 81.07 -4.93
C ASN A 370 16.90 79.72 -5.28
N HIS A 371 16.14 78.62 -5.25
CA HIS A 371 16.63 77.25 -5.42
C HIS A 371 17.76 76.89 -4.43
N GLY A 372 17.49 77.06 -3.14
CA GLY A 372 18.35 76.73 -1.99
C GLY A 372 19.61 77.59 -1.83
N CYS A 373 19.94 78.44 -2.81
CA CYS A 373 21.05 79.38 -2.66
C CYS A 373 20.72 80.58 -1.73
N PRO A 374 21.70 81.07 -0.93
CA PRO A 374 21.52 82.27 -0.11
C PRO A 374 21.20 83.54 -0.92
N ASP A 375 20.24 84.34 -0.43
CA ASP A 375 19.86 85.60 -1.09
C ASP A 375 21.00 86.63 -1.10
N VAL A 376 21.37 87.07 -2.30
CA VAL A 376 22.44 88.04 -2.50
C VAL A 376 21.97 89.44 -2.10
N LYS A 377 22.11 89.78 -0.81
CA LYS A 377 21.79 91.11 -0.26
C LYS A 377 22.36 92.21 -1.17
N ALA A 378 21.48 92.96 -1.81
CA ALA A 378 21.84 93.92 -2.84
C ALA A 378 22.79 94.97 -2.29
N ARG A 379 24.08 94.89 -2.66
CA ARG A 379 25.06 95.93 -2.33
C ARG A 379 24.60 97.25 -2.96
N PRO A 380 24.65 98.39 -2.24
CA PRO A 380 24.38 99.69 -2.82
C PRO A 380 25.23 99.90 -4.08
N ARG A 381 24.58 100.31 -5.18
CA ARG A 381 25.29 100.63 -6.43
C ARG A 381 26.10 101.91 -6.23
N TYR A 382 27.35 101.78 -5.80
CA TYR A 382 28.32 102.87 -5.90
C TYR A 382 28.42 103.27 -7.38
N GLY A 383 28.00 104.49 -7.69
CA GLY A 383 27.89 104.95 -9.07
C GLY A 383 29.25 105.11 -9.73
N LEU A 384 29.46 104.41 -10.85
CA LEU A 384 30.55 104.75 -11.77
C LEU A 384 30.22 106.09 -12.45
N PRO A 385 31.11 107.09 -12.41
CA PRO A 385 30.86 108.39 -13.03
C PRO A 385 30.86 108.28 -14.56
N PRO A 386 30.10 109.13 -15.27
CA PRO A 386 30.02 109.08 -16.72
C PRO A 386 31.29 109.63 -17.39
N GLY A 387 31.75 108.96 -18.45
CA GLY A 387 32.60 109.60 -19.46
C GLY A 387 33.91 108.90 -19.85
N ARG A 388 33.82 107.95 -20.80
CA ARG A 388 34.63 107.99 -22.04
C ARG A 388 34.09 107.00 -23.08
N PRO A 389 34.03 107.37 -24.39
CA PRO A 389 33.72 106.41 -25.45
C PRO A 389 34.85 105.39 -25.61
N TRP A 390 34.50 104.14 -25.87
CA TRP A 390 35.48 103.12 -26.28
C TRP A 390 35.87 103.33 -27.76
N PRO A 391 37.18 103.30 -28.11
CA PRO A 391 37.59 103.35 -29.51
C PRO A 391 37.24 102.02 -30.21
N VAL A 392 36.42 102.09 -31.25
CA VAL A 392 36.11 100.95 -32.12
C VAL A 392 37.30 100.59 -33.00
N THR A 393 38.14 99.66 -32.55
CA THR A 393 39.18 99.04 -33.38
C THR A 393 38.57 97.94 -34.25
N PRO A 394 38.67 97.98 -35.60
CA PRO A 394 38.15 96.93 -36.45
C PRO A 394 38.94 95.61 -36.28
N ALA A 395 38.24 94.48 -36.41
CA ALA A 395 38.85 93.17 -36.31
C ALA A 395 39.88 92.92 -37.43
N LYS A 396 41.06 92.42 -37.07
CA LYS A 396 42.06 91.95 -38.05
C LYS A 396 41.67 90.57 -38.58
N PRO A 397 41.75 90.32 -39.90
CA PRO A 397 41.55 88.98 -40.45
C PRO A 397 42.73 88.07 -40.09
N VAL A 398 42.44 86.87 -39.58
CA VAL A 398 43.44 85.81 -39.43
C VAL A 398 43.44 84.97 -40.71
N LEU A 399 44.47 85.16 -41.54
CA LEU A 399 44.70 84.31 -42.71
C LEU A 399 45.33 82.98 -42.29
N THR A 400 44.80 81.89 -42.84
CA THR A 400 45.43 80.57 -42.81
C THR A 400 46.63 80.52 -43.75
N PRO A 401 47.55 79.56 -43.54
CA PRO A 401 47.96 78.72 -44.67
C PRO A 401 47.78 77.23 -44.39
N ALA A 402 47.59 76.46 -45.47
CA ALA A 402 47.25 75.05 -45.42
C ALA A 402 48.43 74.11 -45.15
N GLY A 403 48.11 72.94 -44.59
CA GLY A 403 48.34 71.71 -45.35
C GLY A 403 49.28 70.64 -44.77
N ARG A 404 48.68 69.54 -44.30
CA ARG A 404 48.87 68.23 -44.94
C ARG A 404 47.80 67.20 -44.53
N VAL A 405 47.39 66.38 -45.49
CA VAL A 405 46.47 65.23 -45.31
C VAL A 405 47.16 63.98 -45.86
N PRO A 406 47.25 62.88 -45.11
CA PRO A 406 47.59 61.56 -45.64
C PRO A 406 46.33 60.89 -46.24
N VAL A 407 46.45 60.30 -47.43
CA VAL A 407 45.36 59.58 -48.12
C VAL A 407 45.76 58.11 -48.30
N VAL A 408 44.91 57.18 -47.85
CA VAL A 408 44.84 55.78 -48.32
C VAL A 408 43.38 55.29 -48.17
N PRO A 409 42.90 54.32 -48.99
CA PRO A 409 41.62 54.53 -49.66
C PRO A 409 40.56 53.46 -49.40
N GLY A 410 39.29 53.82 -49.61
CA GLY A 410 38.17 52.89 -49.52
C GLY A 410 38.04 51.94 -50.74
N ARG A 411 37.30 50.84 -50.54
CA ARG A 411 36.72 50.01 -51.62
C ARG A 411 35.25 49.71 -51.31
N LYS A 412 34.40 49.79 -52.33
CA LYS A 412 32.99 49.35 -52.27
C LYS A 412 32.91 47.86 -52.63
N LEU A 413 31.97 47.14 -51.99
CA LEU A 413 31.16 46.00 -52.48
C LEU A 413 31.85 44.85 -53.26
N PRO A 414 31.40 43.61 -53.00
CA PRO A 414 30.43 43.06 -53.97
C PRO A 414 29.29 42.23 -53.36
N LEU A 415 28.13 42.30 -54.02
CA LEU A 415 27.15 41.19 -54.01
C LEU A 415 27.74 39.98 -54.74
N ARG A 416 27.56 38.76 -54.22
CA ARG A 416 27.63 37.54 -55.05
C ARG A 416 26.77 36.40 -54.49
N ARG A 417 26.08 35.71 -55.41
CA ARG A 417 25.34 34.47 -55.13
C ARG A 417 26.29 33.26 -55.14
N TRP A 418 25.84 32.19 -54.48
CA TRP A 418 25.98 30.75 -54.79
C TRP A 418 26.84 30.34 -56.01
N PRO A 419 27.57 29.21 -55.87
CA PRO A 419 27.02 27.98 -56.48
C PRO A 419 27.08 26.69 -55.63
N THR A 420 26.02 25.89 -55.78
CA THR A 420 25.89 24.40 -55.65
C THR A 420 27.02 23.55 -55.05
N GLY A 421 26.71 22.67 -54.06
CA GLY A 421 27.72 21.85 -53.37
C GLY A 421 27.32 20.48 -52.75
N LYS A 422 26.24 19.81 -53.20
CA LYS A 422 25.79 18.44 -52.77
C LYS A 422 25.31 18.31 -51.30
N ALA A 423 24.52 17.26 -51.04
CA ALA A 423 23.90 16.96 -49.74
C ALA A 423 24.28 15.56 -49.21
N ALA A 424 24.38 15.43 -47.88
CA ALA A 424 24.50 14.19 -47.12
C ALA A 424 23.83 14.39 -45.73
N PRO A 425 23.43 13.33 -45.01
CA PRO A 425 22.18 13.38 -44.24
C PRO A 425 22.27 13.91 -42.82
N ALA A 426 21.16 14.48 -42.34
CA ALA A 426 20.97 14.85 -40.95
C ALA A 426 21.00 13.61 -40.02
N LYS A 427 21.81 13.66 -38.95
CA LYS A 427 21.74 12.67 -37.86
C LYS A 427 20.42 12.86 -37.09
N LYS A 428 19.61 11.81 -37.06
CA LYS A 428 18.40 11.75 -36.23
C LYS A 428 18.77 11.88 -34.76
N TRP A 429 18.09 12.76 -34.04
CA TRP A 429 17.82 12.59 -32.61
C TRP A 429 16.38 12.06 -32.45
N PRO A 430 16.10 11.20 -31.46
CA PRO A 430 14.80 10.55 -31.35
C PRO A 430 13.73 11.52 -30.82
N ALA A 431 12.54 11.48 -31.40
CA ALA A 431 11.37 12.17 -30.85
C ALA A 431 10.83 11.42 -29.62
N PRO A 432 10.34 12.13 -28.58
CA PRO A 432 9.63 11.50 -27.47
C PRO A 432 8.33 10.85 -27.99
N LYS A 433 8.06 9.61 -27.57
CA LYS A 433 6.88 8.85 -28.01
C LYS A 433 5.65 9.21 -27.19
N GLY A 434 4.61 9.67 -27.87
CA GLY A 434 3.21 9.31 -27.59
C GLY A 434 2.65 9.67 -26.21
N VAL A 435 2.19 10.92 -26.05
CA VAL A 435 1.11 11.21 -25.10
C VAL A 435 -0.14 10.44 -25.56
N VAL A 436 -0.66 9.56 -24.71
CA VAL A 436 -1.92 8.85 -24.95
C VAL A 436 -3.08 9.76 -24.54
N PRO A 437 -4.08 10.02 -25.40
CA PRO A 437 -5.16 10.95 -25.07
C PRO A 437 -6.12 10.37 -24.01
N VAL A 438 -6.32 11.13 -22.93
CA VAL A 438 -7.31 10.81 -21.88
C VAL A 438 -8.72 10.86 -22.48
N LYS A 439 -9.46 9.75 -22.38
CA LYS A 439 -10.88 9.71 -22.75
C LYS A 439 -11.70 10.50 -21.73
N LYS A 440 -12.45 11.51 -22.20
CA LYS A 440 -13.48 12.18 -21.37
C LYS A 440 -14.62 11.20 -21.09
N SER A 441 -14.86 10.88 -19.83
CA SER A 441 -16.07 10.16 -19.39
C SER A 441 -17.29 11.08 -19.44
N PRO A 442 -18.49 10.57 -19.82
CA PRO A 442 -19.70 11.39 -19.91
C PRO A 442 -20.30 11.70 -18.53
N VAL A 443 -20.87 12.90 -18.39
CA VAL A 443 -21.60 13.34 -17.18
C VAL A 443 -22.95 12.61 -17.08
N PRO A 444 -23.32 12.05 -15.91
CA PRO A 444 -24.62 11.41 -15.74
C PRO A 444 -25.77 12.43 -15.67
N LEU A 445 -26.73 12.33 -16.58
CA LEU A 445 -27.96 13.12 -16.58
C LEU A 445 -28.83 12.77 -15.35
N ARG A 446 -29.24 13.79 -14.58
CA ARG A 446 -30.24 13.63 -13.52
C ARG A 446 -31.60 13.26 -14.14
N LYS A 447 -32.22 12.17 -13.67
CA LYS A 447 -33.62 11.85 -13.99
C LYS A 447 -34.56 12.80 -13.24
N PRO A 448 -35.67 13.26 -13.84
CA PRO A 448 -36.67 14.07 -13.15
C PRO A 448 -37.48 13.23 -12.15
N VAL A 449 -37.92 13.85 -11.06
CA VAL A 449 -38.82 13.27 -10.06
C VAL A 449 -40.27 13.45 -10.52
N PRO A 450 -41.12 12.40 -10.52
CA PRO A 450 -42.54 12.56 -10.81
C PRO A 450 -43.25 13.35 -9.69
N LYS A 451 -44.15 14.26 -10.07
CA LYS A 451 -45.01 15.00 -9.14
C LYS A 451 -46.45 14.53 -9.26
N LYS A 452 -47.01 14.10 -8.12
CA LYS A 452 -48.35 13.51 -7.92
C LYS A 452 -48.52 12.12 -8.52
#